data_AF-A0A542ART5-F1
#
_entry.id   AF-A0A542ART5-F1
#
_cell.length_a   1.000
_cell.length_b   1.000
_cell.length_c   1.000
_cell.angle_alpha   90.00
_cell.angle_beta   90.00
_cell.angle_gamma   90.00
#
_symmetry.space_group_name_H-M   'P 1'
#
loop_
_entity.id
_entity.type
_entity.pdbx_description
1 polymer ?
#
loop_
_entity_poly.entity_id
_entity_poly.type
_entity_poly.pdbx_seq_one_letter_code
_entity_poly.pdbx_strand_id
1 'polypeptide(L)' 'MNNKTGASKRKKDIVLGRIKDLREWEKLTQAEFAESIEVSPNTISRIEREEMSLSSDIH' A
#
# COMPACT_ATOMS: atom_id res chain seq x y z
N MET A 1 12.60 -19.38 26.57
CA MET A 1 13.36 -18.83 25.43
C MET A 1 12.42 -17.90 24.68
N ASN A 2 12.84 -16.65 24.54
CA ASN A 2 12.00 -15.51 24.18
C ASN A 2 11.75 -15.48 22.68
N ASN A 3 10.51 -15.28 22.24
CA ASN A 3 10.22 -14.60 20.98
C ASN A 3 9.16 -13.53 21.24
N LYS A 4 9.66 -12.37 21.67
CA LYS A 4 8.96 -11.09 21.68
C LYS A 4 8.68 -10.70 20.23
N THR A 5 7.43 -10.74 19.79
CA THR A 5 6.91 -9.73 18.86
C THR A 5 5.38 -9.77 18.81
N GLY A 6 4.74 -9.24 19.85
CA GLY A 6 3.47 -8.55 19.67
C GLY A 6 3.74 -7.22 18.96
N ALA A 7 3.96 -7.23 17.65
CA ALA A 7 4.18 -6.01 16.88
C ALA A 7 2.84 -5.48 16.37
N SER A 8 2.28 -4.50 17.08
CA SER A 8 1.13 -3.73 16.61
C SER A 8 1.53 -3.00 15.32
N LYS A 9 1.16 -3.54 14.15
CA LYS A 9 1.42 -2.91 12.84
C LYS A 9 0.75 -1.53 12.81
N ARG A 10 1.48 -0.48 12.42
CA ARG A 10 0.90 0.86 12.30
C ARG A 10 -0.07 0.90 11.12
N LYS A 11 -1.12 1.72 11.21
CA LYS A 11 -2.14 1.85 10.14
C LYS A 11 -1.52 2.11 8.76
N LYS A 12 -0.45 2.90 8.68
CA LYS A 12 0.31 3.15 7.45
C LYS A 12 0.85 1.85 6.84
N ASP A 13 1.52 1.03 7.63
CA ASP A 13 2.11 -0.25 7.22
C ASP A 13 1.03 -1.23 6.71
N ILE A 14 -0.17 -1.16 7.28
CA ILE A 14 -1.33 -1.97 6.85
C ILE A 14 -1.83 -1.53 5.46
N VAL A 15 -1.99 -0.23 5.22
CA VAL A 15 -2.51 0.27 3.94
C VAL A 15 -1.50 0.07 2.81
N LEU A 16 -0.22 0.35 3.06
CA LEU A 16 0.86 0.17 2.08
C LEU A 16 0.99 -1.28 1.63
N GLY A 17 1.02 -2.22 2.58
CA GLY A 17 1.06 -3.65 2.27
C GLY A 17 -0.13 -4.06 1.40
N ARG A 18 -1.34 -3.60 1.75
CA ARG A 18 -2.57 -3.97 1.02
C ARG A 18 -2.58 -3.48 -0.44
N ILE A 19 -2.01 -2.31 -0.74
CA ILE A 19 -2.00 -1.80 -2.13
C ILE A 19 -1.13 -2.69 -3.03
N LYS A 20 0.10 -2.99 -2.59
CA LYS A 20 1.01 -3.85 -3.36
C LYS A 20 0.47 -5.27 -3.49
N ASP A 21 -0.02 -5.83 -2.38
CA ASP A 21 -0.55 -7.19 -2.32
C ASP A 21 -1.77 -7.35 -3.25
N LEU A 22 -2.70 -6.37 -3.26
CA LEU A 22 -3.87 -6.40 -4.14
C LEU A 22 -3.48 -6.31 -5.62
N ARG A 23 -2.56 -5.42 -5.98
CA ARG A 23 -2.06 -5.31 -7.35
C ARG A 23 -1.46 -6.63 -7.84
N GLU A 24 -0.62 -7.25 -7.01
CA GLU A 24 0.05 -8.50 -7.36
C GLU A 24 -0.92 -9.69 -7.41
N TRP A 25 -1.94 -9.70 -6.54
CA TRP A 25 -3.02 -10.69 -6.57
C TRP A 25 -3.82 -10.66 -7.88
N GLU A 26 -4.13 -9.46 -8.37
CA GLU A 26 -4.79 -9.22 -9.66
C GLU A 26 -3.86 -9.38 -10.88
N LYS A 27 -2.55 -9.59 -10.64
CA LYS A 27 -1.51 -9.70 -11.68
C LYS A 27 -1.41 -8.46 -12.59
N LEU A 28 -1.63 -7.28 -12.02
CA LEU A 28 -1.56 -6.02 -12.74
C LEU A 28 -0.18 -5.35 -12.60
N THR A 29 0.22 -4.66 -13.64
CA THR A 29 1.30 -3.66 -13.57
C THR A 29 0.87 -2.46 -12.71
N GLN A 30 1.83 -1.64 -12.26
CA GLN A 30 1.50 -0.42 -11.52
C GLN A 30 0.62 0.55 -12.34
N ALA A 31 0.78 0.57 -13.67
CA ALA A 31 0.00 1.42 -14.56
C ALA A 31 -1.45 0.94 -14.69
N GLU A 32 -1.66 -0.35 -14.95
CA GLU A 32 -3.00 -0.95 -15.06
C GLU A 32 -3.77 -0.86 -13.75
N PHE A 33 -3.08 -1.09 -12.62
CA PHE A 33 -3.71 -0.94 -11.31
C PHE A 33 -4.08 0.51 -11.02
N ALA A 34 -3.22 1.46 -11.38
CA ALA A 34 -3.52 2.89 -11.24
C ALA A 34 -4.74 3.31 -12.06
N GLU A 35 -4.83 2.81 -13.31
CA GLU A 35 -5.99 3.01 -14.18
C GLU A 35 -7.27 2.44 -13.55
N SER A 36 -7.20 1.23 -12.98
CA SER A 36 -8.36 0.56 -12.36
C SER A 36 -8.97 1.28 -11.16
N ILE A 37 -8.20 2.14 -10.48
CA ILE A 37 -8.65 2.92 -9.32
C ILE A 37 -8.60 4.44 -9.57
N GLU A 38 -8.48 4.85 -10.82
CA GLU A 38 -8.51 6.25 -11.27
C GLU A 38 -7.46 7.16 -10.60
N VAL A 39 -6.23 6.65 -10.43
CA VAL A 39 -5.09 7.43 -9.93
C VAL A 39 -3.94 7.46 -10.94
N SER A 40 -2.98 8.35 -10.73
CA SER A 40 -1.78 8.34 -11.57
C SER A 40 -0.88 7.14 -11.26
N PRO A 41 -0.19 6.54 -12.25
CA PRO A 41 0.82 5.51 -12.00
C PRO A 41 1.93 5.96 -11.02
N ASN A 42 2.27 7.25 -11.03
CA ASN A 42 3.20 7.85 -10.08
C ASN A 42 2.70 7.77 -8.63
N THR A 43 1.38 7.90 -8.42
CA THR A 43 0.75 7.74 -7.10
C THR A 43 0.99 6.33 -6.57
N ILE A 44 0.73 5.29 -7.37
CA ILE A 44 1.00 3.89 -7.00
C ILE A 44 2.49 3.67 -6.71
N SER A 45 3.37 4.16 -7.58
CA SER A 45 4.82 4.03 -7.40
C SER A 45 5.30 4.63 -6.07
N ARG A 46 4.82 5.84 -5.72
CA ARG A 46 5.16 6.51 -4.46
C ARG A 46 4.58 5.82 -3.23
N ILE A 47 3.38 5.24 -3.35
CA ILE A 47 2.77 4.42 -2.30
C ILE A 47 3.61 3.17 -2.06
N GLU A 48 3.95 2.41 -3.10
CA GLU A 48 4.73 1.17 -2.97
C GLU A 48 6.18 1.40 -2.51
N ARG A 49 6.71 2.61 -2.72
CA ARG A 49 8.01 3.07 -2.18
C ARG A 49 7.92 3.66 -0.77
N GLU A 50 6.74 3.63 -0.15
CA GLU A 50 6.46 4.17 1.19
C GLU A 50 6.63 5.70 1.36
N GLU A 51 6.83 6.40 0.26
CA GLU A 51 7.01 7.86 0.17
C GLU A 51 5.68 8.63 0.25
N MET A 52 4.58 7.93 0.06
CA MET A 52 3.23 8.46 0.15
C MET A 52 2.34 7.47 0.88
N SER A 53 1.43 7.98 1.70
CA SER A 53 0.34 7.19 2.29
C SER A 53 -0.97 7.85 1.85
N LEU A 54 -1.99 7.04 1.55
CA LEU A 54 -3.35 7.55 1.29
C LEU A 54 -4.04 8.10 2.57
N SER A 55 -3.32 8.18 3.70
CA SER A 55 -3.84 8.74 4.94
C SER A 55 -3.50 10.22 5.07
N SER A 56 -4.42 11.10 4.70
CA SER A 56 -4.52 12.42 5.34
C SER A 56 -5.92 12.76 5.84
N ASP A 57 -7.01 12.24 5.26
CA ASP A 57 -8.34 12.76 5.59
C ASP A 57 -9.43 11.67 5.68
N ILE A 58 -9.40 10.88 6.76
CA ILE A 58 -10.63 10.29 7.32
C ILE A 58 -10.76 10.91 8.71
N HIS A 59 -11.44 12.05 8.78
CA HIS A 59 -11.89 12.66 10.04
C HIS A 59 -13.08 11.89 10.61
#